data_AF-A0A8A1LQ64-F1
#
_entry.id   AF-A0A8A1LQ64-F1
#
_cell.length_a   1.000
_cell.length_b   1.000
_cell.length_c   1.000
_cell.angle_alpha   90.00
_cell.angle_beta   90.00
_cell.angle_gamma   90.00
#
_symmetry.space_group_name_H-M   'P 1'
#
loop_
_entity.id
_entity.type
_entity.pdbx_description
1 polymer ?
#
loop_
_entity_poly.entity_id
_entity_poly.type
_entity_poly.pdbx_seq_one_letter_code
_entity_poly.pdbx_strand_id
1 'polypeptide(L)'
;MLRIKNLHRSLKIRNFTRSKQQANERRFICVFAPYGCTSAFSTRAEWKRHVSVEHLQFGFYRCDAKACKIPKASSSNGQSSHSGPCSLNEFKYKDGLVKHLRDIHSPWALSGSRRPSKRDWELFNDSIETIARRCWVRESSAPEYSVCNFCSHEFYGQHYWDERMDHVGDHLERGDPEQPEDFGLRKWAVRERLIRKVGRHRWLLVSQFLRI
;
A
#
# COMPACT_ATOMS: atom_id res chain seq x y z
N MET A 1 -40.18 4.78 -39.67
CA MET A 1 -39.72 5.79 -38.69
C MET A 1 -39.82 5.23 -37.28
N LEU A 2 -38.72 4.78 -36.66
CA LEU A 2 -38.65 4.46 -35.23
C LEU A 2 -37.29 4.94 -34.71
N ARG A 3 -37.28 6.11 -34.07
CA ARG A 3 -36.10 6.75 -33.46
C ARG A 3 -35.82 6.09 -32.12
N ILE A 4 -34.76 5.28 -32.05
CA ILE A 4 -34.21 4.77 -30.79
C ILE A 4 -33.51 5.94 -30.08
N LYS A 5 -34.06 6.38 -28.94
CA LYS A 5 -33.46 7.43 -28.11
C LYS A 5 -32.31 6.83 -27.29
N ASN A 6 -31.08 7.15 -27.68
CA ASN A 6 -29.86 6.91 -26.91
C ASN A 6 -29.92 7.64 -25.56
N LEU A 7 -29.83 6.89 -24.46
CA LEU A 7 -29.65 7.44 -23.11
C LEU A 7 -28.16 7.40 -22.74
N HIS A 8 -27.37 8.33 -23.28
CA HIS A 8 -26.00 8.55 -22.82
C HIS A 8 -26.03 9.36 -21.51
N ARG A 9 -25.88 8.68 -20.37
CA ARG A 9 -25.65 9.33 -19.08
C ARG A 9 -24.24 9.93 -19.08
N SER A 10 -24.15 11.22 -19.38
CA SER A 10 -22.91 12.00 -19.33
C SER A 10 -22.35 12.04 -17.90
N LEU A 11 -21.34 11.21 -17.60
CA LEU A 11 -20.51 11.38 -16.42
C LEU A 11 -19.65 12.64 -16.63
N LYS A 12 -20.13 13.77 -16.10
CA LYS A 12 -19.37 15.03 -16.06
C LYS A 12 -18.04 14.78 -15.33
N ILE A 13 -16.97 14.74 -16.10
CA ILE A 13 -15.59 14.82 -15.59
C ILE A 13 -15.48 16.19 -14.93
N ARG A 14 -15.33 16.22 -13.61
CA ARG A 14 -14.88 17.44 -12.91
C ARG A 14 -13.42 17.64 -13.29
N ASN A 15 -13.18 18.42 -14.34
CA ASN A 15 -11.88 19.05 -14.53
C ASN A 15 -11.61 19.85 -13.26
N PHE A 16 -10.63 19.43 -12.48
CA PHE A 16 -10.15 20.22 -11.34
C PHE A 16 -9.41 21.43 -11.91
N THR A 17 -10.15 22.43 -12.37
CA THR A 17 -9.61 23.78 -12.48
C THR A 17 -9.27 24.20 -11.06
N ARG A 18 -7.97 24.19 -10.76
CA ARG A 18 -7.37 24.50 -9.46
C ARG A 18 -7.89 25.85 -8.98
N SER A 19 -8.93 25.83 -8.15
CA SER A 19 -9.49 27.06 -7.57
C SER A 19 -8.45 27.71 -6.68
N LYS A 20 -8.33 29.03 -6.83
CA LYS A 20 -7.38 29.98 -6.23
C LYS A 20 -7.55 30.14 -4.70
N GLN A 21 -7.87 29.08 -3.96
CA GLN A 21 -8.36 29.19 -2.58
C GLN A 21 -7.72 28.18 -1.61
N GLN A 22 -6.43 27.88 -1.80
CA GLN A 22 -5.65 27.06 -0.85
C GLN A 22 -4.29 27.70 -0.57
N ALA A 23 -4.28 29.02 -0.37
CA ALA A 23 -3.07 29.81 -0.22
C ALA A 23 -2.51 29.83 1.22
N ASN A 24 -2.93 28.96 2.15
CA ASN A 24 -2.33 29.01 3.50
C ASN A 24 -2.34 27.69 4.30
N GLU A 25 -2.27 26.54 3.65
CA GLU A 25 -1.88 25.33 4.37
C GLU A 25 -0.98 24.52 3.46
N ARG A 26 0.32 24.57 3.72
CA ARG A 26 1.31 23.74 3.01
C ARG A 26 0.95 22.29 3.30
N ARG A 27 0.48 21.58 2.27
CA ARG A 27 0.03 20.19 2.38
C ARG A 27 0.94 19.31 1.56
N PHE A 28 1.38 18.22 2.16
CA PHE A 28 2.11 17.17 1.47
C PHE A 28 1.12 16.30 0.69
N ILE A 29 1.04 16.53 -0.61
CA ILE A 29 0.16 15.76 -1.50
C ILE A 29 0.82 14.42 -1.84
N CYS A 30 0.05 13.33 -1.84
CA CYS A 30 0.57 12.01 -2.18
C CYS A 30 1.16 11.97 -3.60
N VAL A 31 2.33 11.36 -3.78
CA VAL A 31 3.00 11.20 -5.09
C VAL A 31 2.20 10.34 -6.08
N PHE A 32 1.21 9.57 -5.59
CA PHE A 32 0.26 8.82 -6.41
C PHE A 32 -1.04 9.60 -6.68
N ALA A 33 -1.11 10.90 -6.35
CA ALA A 33 -2.26 11.74 -6.67
C ALA A 33 -2.63 11.78 -8.16
N PRO A 34 -1.68 11.79 -9.12
CA PRO A 34 -1.98 11.66 -10.55
C PRO A 34 -2.76 10.38 -10.91
N TYR A 35 -2.64 9.34 -10.10
CA TYR A 35 -3.33 8.04 -10.26
C TYR A 35 -4.58 7.91 -9.39
N GLY A 36 -5.03 9.01 -8.77
CA GLY A 36 -6.28 9.06 -8.01
C GLY A 36 -6.13 8.90 -6.50
N CYS A 37 -4.93 8.94 -5.92
CA CYS A 37 -4.84 9.09 -4.46
C CYS A 37 -5.25 10.51 -4.05
N THR A 38 -6.19 10.66 -3.12
CA THR A 38 -6.68 11.98 -2.68
C THR A 38 -6.10 12.40 -1.32
N SER A 39 -5.15 11.64 -0.79
CA SER A 39 -4.58 11.91 0.53
C SER A 39 -3.63 13.11 0.52
N ALA A 40 -3.75 13.93 1.55
CA ALA A 40 -2.90 15.08 1.82
C ALA A 40 -2.59 15.14 3.32
N PHE A 41 -1.39 15.59 3.68
CA PHE A 41 -0.90 15.56 5.06
C PHE A 41 -0.34 16.91 5.47
N SER A 42 -0.34 17.20 6.77
CA SER A 42 0.28 18.42 7.33
C SER A 42 1.78 18.23 7.61
N THR A 43 2.26 16.98 7.72
CA THR A 43 3.67 16.69 8.03
C THR A 43 4.32 15.76 7.01
N ARG A 44 5.64 15.96 6.78
CA ARG A 44 6.46 15.11 5.91
C ARG A 44 6.47 13.65 6.37
N ALA A 45 6.53 13.43 7.68
CA ALA A 45 6.58 12.09 8.27
C ALA A 45 5.31 11.28 7.98
N GLU A 46 4.13 11.87 8.15
CA GLU A 46 2.86 11.22 7.84
C GLU A 46 2.70 10.94 6.34
N TRP A 47 3.13 11.88 5.50
CA TRP A 47 3.12 11.72 4.06
C TRP A 47 4.03 10.57 3.60
N LYS A 48 5.28 10.52 4.04
CA LYS A 48 6.19 9.41 3.73
C LYS A 48 5.64 8.06 4.20
N ARG A 49 5.12 8.03 5.44
CA ARG A 49 4.50 6.82 6.01
C ARG A 49 3.31 6.36 5.18
N HIS A 50 2.43 7.26 4.76
CA HIS A 50 1.31 6.93 3.88
C HIS A 50 1.77 6.33 2.56
N VAL A 51 2.71 6.97 1.87
CA VAL A 51 3.20 6.48 0.57
C VAL A 51 3.82 5.09 0.72
N SER A 52 4.65 4.89 1.76
CA SER A 52 5.27 3.60 2.07
C SER A 52 4.24 2.49 2.32
N VAL A 53 3.26 2.76 3.19
CA VAL A 53 2.28 1.76 3.64
C VAL A 53 1.20 1.49 2.58
N GLU A 54 0.69 2.52 1.93
CA GLU A 54 -0.49 2.40 1.05
C GLU A 54 -0.13 2.09 -0.40
N HIS A 55 1.08 2.44 -0.85
CA HIS A 55 1.42 2.38 -2.27
C HIS A 55 2.70 1.62 -2.59
N LEU A 56 3.65 1.57 -1.66
CA LEU A 56 4.96 0.96 -1.89
C LEU A 56 5.18 -0.30 -1.07
N GLN A 57 4.11 -0.98 -0.67
CA GLN A 57 4.25 -2.12 0.19
C GLN A 57 4.91 -3.28 -0.57
N PHE A 58 6.25 -3.34 -0.46
CA PHE A 58 7.17 -4.17 -1.26
C PHE A 58 7.06 -5.68 -1.01
N GLY A 59 6.00 -6.12 -0.36
CA GLY A 59 5.84 -7.50 0.04
C GLY A 59 4.76 -7.69 1.08
N PHE A 60 4.62 -8.94 1.46
CA PHE A 60 3.70 -9.40 2.49
C PHE A 60 4.42 -10.49 3.29
N TYR A 61 3.88 -10.80 4.46
CA TYR A 61 4.36 -11.92 5.26
C TYR A 61 3.58 -13.17 4.88
N ARG A 62 4.27 -14.25 4.53
CA ARG A 62 3.66 -15.57 4.34
C ARG A 62 4.25 -16.54 5.35
N CYS A 63 3.40 -17.18 6.15
CA CYS A 63 3.88 -18.19 7.09
C CYS A 63 4.52 -19.37 6.33
N ASP A 64 5.75 -19.71 6.68
CA ASP A 64 6.57 -20.73 6.02
C ASP A 64 6.59 -22.09 6.76
N ALA A 65 5.83 -22.20 7.86
CA ALA A 65 5.78 -23.42 8.66
C ALA A 65 5.18 -24.59 7.85
N LYS A 66 5.97 -25.66 7.67
CA LYS A 66 5.61 -26.87 6.89
C LYS A 66 4.29 -27.54 7.31
N ALA A 67 3.85 -27.33 8.56
CA ALA A 67 2.60 -27.87 9.11
C ALA A 67 1.61 -26.77 9.52
N CYS A 68 1.60 -25.64 8.81
CA CYS A 68 0.59 -24.59 8.98
C CYS A 68 -0.80 -25.12 8.60
N LYS A 69 -1.48 -25.75 9.57
CA LYS A 69 -2.86 -26.21 9.44
C LYS A 69 -3.78 -25.03 9.73
N ILE A 70 -4.09 -24.29 8.69
CA ILE A 70 -5.09 -23.25 8.77
C ILE A 70 -6.44 -23.95 9.00
N PRO A 71 -7.19 -23.63 10.06
CA PRO A 71 -8.55 -24.13 10.21
C PRO A 71 -9.33 -23.74 8.94
N LYS A 72 -9.90 -24.73 8.24
CA LYS A 72 -10.87 -24.45 7.18
C LYS A 72 -11.92 -23.55 7.80
N ALA A 73 -12.17 -22.37 7.22
CA ALA A 73 -13.26 -21.52 7.67
C ALA A 73 -14.54 -22.35 7.63
N SER A 74 -15.00 -22.80 8.80
CA SER A 74 -16.33 -23.35 8.95
C SER A 74 -17.28 -22.24 8.58
N SER A 75 -18.04 -22.44 7.51
CA SER A 75 -19.15 -21.58 7.10
C SER A 75 -20.14 -21.46 8.25
N SER A 76 -19.94 -20.49 9.13
CA SER A 76 -20.93 -20.08 10.12
C SER A 76 -20.82 -18.57 10.30
N ASN A 77 -21.78 -17.90 9.67
CA ASN A 77 -22.27 -16.54 9.88
C ASN A 77 -21.49 -15.64 10.86
N GLY A 78 -21.06 -14.49 10.34
CA GLY A 78 -20.97 -13.26 11.15
C GLY A 78 -19.69 -12.47 10.97
N GLN A 79 -19.71 -11.53 10.02
CA GLN A 79 -19.02 -10.24 10.06
C GLN A 79 -17.55 -10.22 10.54
N SER A 80 -16.63 -10.19 9.58
CA SER A 80 -15.50 -9.27 9.64
C SER A 80 -15.20 -8.75 8.23
N SER A 81 -15.29 -7.43 8.11
CA SER A 81 -15.10 -6.65 6.91
C SER A 81 -13.62 -6.46 6.60
N HIS A 82 -13.33 -6.43 5.29
CA HIS A 82 -12.10 -6.02 4.62
C HIS A 82 -11.01 -7.07 4.41
N SER A 83 -11.06 -7.68 3.22
CA SER A 83 -9.98 -8.00 2.26
C SER A 83 -10.21 -9.37 1.62
N GLY A 84 -10.00 -9.44 0.30
CA GLY A 84 -10.32 -10.62 -0.53
C GLY A 84 -9.49 -11.87 -0.20
N PRO A 85 -9.49 -12.89 -1.07
CA PRO A 85 -8.86 -14.18 -0.81
C PRO A 85 -7.32 -14.08 -0.92
N CYS A 86 -6.69 -13.35 0.01
CA CYS A 86 -5.31 -13.64 0.37
C CYS A 86 -5.35 -15.00 1.07
N SER A 87 -4.50 -15.93 0.64
CA SER A 87 -4.48 -17.26 1.24
C SER A 87 -4.31 -17.14 2.75
N LEU A 88 -4.99 -17.99 3.53
CA LEU A 88 -5.19 -17.78 4.97
C LEU A 88 -3.88 -17.73 5.81
N ASN A 89 -2.71 -17.88 5.18
CA ASN A 89 -1.36 -17.76 5.74
C ASN A 89 -0.59 -16.51 5.24
N GLU A 90 -1.24 -15.59 4.53
CA GLU A 90 -0.67 -14.34 4.03
C GLU A 90 -1.17 -13.14 4.82
N PHE A 91 -0.23 -12.28 5.23
CA PHE A 91 -0.48 -11.14 6.07
C PHE A 91 0.18 -9.91 5.46
N LYS A 92 -0.61 -8.86 5.27
CA LYS A 92 -0.12 -7.57 4.76
C LYS A 92 0.94 -6.96 5.70
N TYR A 93 0.77 -7.11 7.01
CA TYR A 93 1.65 -6.51 8.02
C TYR A 93 2.23 -7.55 8.99
N LYS A 94 3.36 -7.20 9.61
CA LYS A 94 4.06 -8.03 10.59
C LYS A 94 3.13 -8.44 11.73
N ASP A 95 2.33 -7.52 12.24
CA ASP A 95 1.40 -7.78 13.36
C ASP A 95 0.39 -8.88 13.04
N GLY A 96 -0.05 -8.97 11.78
CA GLY A 96 -0.91 -10.06 11.31
C GLY A 96 -0.21 -11.42 11.41
N LEU A 97 1.06 -11.49 10.98
CA LEU A 97 1.88 -12.69 11.12
C LEU A 97 2.14 -13.02 12.59
N VAL A 98 2.50 -12.04 13.43
CA VAL A 98 2.77 -12.25 14.86
C VAL A 98 1.55 -12.85 15.55
N LYS A 99 0.36 -12.32 15.27
CA LYS A 99 -0.90 -12.87 15.80
C LYS A 99 -1.09 -14.32 15.34
N HIS A 100 -0.95 -14.58 14.04
CA HIS A 100 -1.06 -15.94 13.49
C HIS A 100 -0.08 -16.93 14.15
N LEU A 101 1.18 -16.54 14.34
CA LEU A 101 2.18 -17.37 15.01
C LEU A 101 1.78 -17.68 16.45
N ARG A 102 1.26 -16.70 17.20
CA ARG A 102 0.78 -16.93 18.58
C ARG A 102 -0.42 -17.87 18.64
N ASP A 103 -1.36 -17.72 17.71
CA ASP A 103 -2.62 -18.47 17.72
C ASP A 103 -2.47 -19.92 17.22
N ILE A 104 -1.59 -20.15 16.23
CA ILE A 104 -1.48 -21.45 15.55
C ILE A 104 -0.16 -22.17 15.87
N HIS A 105 0.92 -21.41 16.10
CA HIS A 105 2.28 -21.95 16.20
C HIS A 105 2.93 -21.79 17.57
N SER A 106 2.24 -21.22 18.56
CA SER A 106 2.77 -21.20 19.92
C SER A 106 2.78 -22.62 20.52
N PRO A 107 3.80 -22.99 21.30
CA PRO A 107 3.88 -24.31 21.92
C PRO A 107 2.64 -24.68 22.76
N TRP A 108 1.98 -23.68 23.35
CA TRP A 108 0.78 -23.86 24.16
C TRP A 108 -0.52 -23.87 23.35
N ALA A 109 -0.53 -23.42 22.08
CA ALA A 109 -1.72 -23.51 21.22
C ALA A 109 -2.18 -24.97 21.01
N LEU A 110 -1.25 -25.93 21.03
CA LEU A 110 -1.55 -27.37 20.91
C LEU A 110 -1.93 -28.04 22.24
N SER A 111 -1.68 -27.40 23.38
CA SER A 111 -1.82 -28.03 24.71
C SER A 111 -3.19 -27.82 25.36
N GLY A 112 -4.08 -27.04 24.75
CA GLY A 112 -5.51 -26.96 25.10
C GLY A 112 -5.88 -26.46 26.50
N SER A 113 -4.96 -26.30 27.47
CA SER A 113 -5.33 -25.95 28.86
C SER A 113 -4.23 -25.43 29.80
N ARG A 114 -2.97 -25.25 29.37
CA ARG A 114 -1.96 -24.62 30.24
C ARG A 114 -1.62 -23.22 29.74
N ARG A 115 -1.88 -22.21 30.58
CA ARG A 115 -1.29 -20.88 30.39
C ARG A 115 0.23 -21.04 30.35
N PRO A 116 0.92 -20.45 29.36
CA PRO A 116 2.37 -20.56 29.28
C PRO A 116 3.03 -19.92 30.50
N SER A 117 4.20 -20.43 30.89
CA SER A 117 5.02 -19.72 31.85
C SER A 117 5.49 -18.39 31.22
N LYS A 118 5.81 -17.40 32.05
CA LYS A 118 6.37 -16.12 31.59
C LYS A 118 7.60 -16.34 30.71
N ARG A 119 8.46 -17.30 31.11
CA ARG A 119 9.68 -17.67 30.39
C ARG A 119 9.40 -18.24 29.01
N ASP A 120 8.44 -19.16 28.89
CA ASP A 120 8.10 -19.77 27.59
C ASP A 120 7.50 -18.73 26.64
N TRP A 121 6.73 -17.78 27.19
CA TRP A 121 6.17 -16.68 26.42
C TRP A 121 7.24 -15.74 25.86
N GLU A 122 8.22 -15.36 26.69
CA GLU A 122 9.35 -14.52 26.29
C GLU A 122 10.21 -15.22 25.23
N LEU A 123 10.59 -16.49 25.46
CA LEU A 123 11.37 -17.27 24.48
C LEU A 123 10.67 -17.41 23.13
N PHE A 124 9.35 -17.63 23.14
CA PHE A 124 8.59 -17.66 21.90
C PHE A 124 8.59 -16.29 21.21
N ASN A 125 8.34 -15.22 21.96
CA ASN A 125 8.30 -13.87 21.40
C ASN A 125 9.65 -13.42 20.81
N ASP A 126 10.77 -13.81 21.43
CA ASP A 126 12.12 -13.56 20.90
C ASP A 126 12.36 -14.27 19.56
N SER A 127 11.75 -15.45 19.37
CA SER A 127 11.82 -16.18 18.10
C SER A 127 11.01 -15.54 16.96
N ILE A 128 9.98 -14.74 17.29
CA ILE A 128 9.06 -14.13 16.32
C ILE A 128 9.81 -13.21 15.35
N GLU A 129 10.81 -12.45 15.81
CA GLU A 129 11.56 -11.55 14.93
C GLU A 129 12.29 -12.31 13.82
N THR A 130 12.89 -13.45 14.18
CA THR A 130 13.61 -14.31 13.26
C THR A 130 12.66 -15.00 12.28
N ILE A 131 11.49 -15.44 12.75
CA ILE A 131 10.45 -16.02 11.89
C ILE A 131 9.90 -14.94 10.95
N ALA A 132 9.58 -13.74 11.44
CA ALA A 132 9.04 -12.65 10.65
C ALA A 132 9.96 -12.25 9.49
N ARG A 133 11.28 -12.16 9.75
CA ARG A 133 12.27 -11.90 8.70
C ARG A 133 12.26 -12.98 7.61
N ARG A 134 12.13 -14.25 7.98
CA ARG A 134 12.10 -15.38 7.03
C ARG A 134 10.78 -15.47 6.26
N CYS A 135 9.67 -15.14 6.90
CA CYS A 135 8.33 -15.13 6.32
C CYS A 135 8.07 -13.92 5.40
N TRP A 136 8.96 -12.93 5.36
CA TRP A 136 8.78 -11.78 4.46
C TRP A 136 9.01 -12.18 3.00
N VAL A 137 7.94 -12.11 2.21
CA VAL A 137 7.97 -12.35 0.77
C VAL A 137 8.03 -10.99 0.09
N ARG A 138 9.17 -10.68 -0.55
CA ARG A 138 9.31 -9.50 -1.40
C ARG A 138 8.55 -9.74 -2.70
N GLU A 139 7.50 -8.96 -2.94
CA GLU A 139 6.67 -9.07 -4.16
C GLU A 139 7.02 -7.99 -5.18
N SER A 140 7.72 -6.93 -4.76
CA SER A 140 8.10 -5.81 -5.60
C SER A 140 9.45 -5.23 -5.18
N SER A 141 10.27 -4.82 -6.15
CA SER A 141 11.39 -3.91 -5.88
C SER A 141 10.86 -2.48 -5.94
N ALA A 142 11.47 -1.53 -5.21
CA ALA A 142 11.30 -0.11 -5.49
C ALA A 142 11.53 0.17 -6.99
N PRO A 143 10.99 1.28 -7.55
CA PRO A 143 11.35 1.68 -8.91
C PRO A 143 12.87 1.58 -9.14
N GLU A 144 13.31 1.22 -10.33
CA GLU A 144 14.77 1.22 -10.61
C GLU A 144 15.25 2.63 -10.98
N TYR A 145 14.31 3.53 -11.21
CA TYR A 145 14.50 4.89 -11.68
C TYR A 145 13.23 5.71 -11.44
N SER A 146 13.39 6.98 -11.10
CA SER A 146 12.29 7.92 -10.90
C SER A 146 12.76 9.35 -11.17
N VAL A 147 11.84 10.24 -11.52
CA VAL A 147 12.14 11.65 -11.81
C VAL A 147 11.35 12.56 -10.87
N CYS A 148 11.98 13.61 -10.36
CA CYS A 148 11.30 14.61 -9.54
C CYS A 148 10.20 15.32 -10.35
N ASN A 149 8.97 15.30 -9.83
CA ASN A 149 7.82 16.02 -10.40
C ASN A 149 7.94 17.55 -10.33
N PHE A 150 9.04 18.13 -9.83
CA PHE A 150 9.19 19.57 -9.63
C PHE A 150 10.38 20.15 -10.40
N CYS A 151 11.53 19.46 -10.40
CA CYS A 151 12.77 19.97 -10.98
C CYS A 151 13.45 19.01 -11.98
N SER A 152 12.79 17.90 -12.34
CA SER A 152 13.33 16.88 -13.26
C SER A 152 14.62 16.19 -12.80
N HIS A 153 15.01 16.33 -11.52
CA HIS A 153 16.13 15.56 -10.96
C HIS A 153 15.84 14.06 -11.04
N GLU A 154 16.81 13.29 -11.52
CA GLU A 154 16.70 11.84 -11.69
C GLU A 154 17.27 11.13 -10.47
N PHE A 155 16.58 10.07 -10.03
CA PHE A 155 17.03 9.25 -8.92
C PHE A 155 17.15 7.79 -9.36
N TYR A 156 18.25 7.16 -8.97
CA TYR A 156 18.60 5.78 -9.30
C TYR A 156 19.59 5.24 -8.26
N GLY A 157 19.79 3.92 -8.21
CA GLY A 157 20.77 3.29 -7.32
C GLY A 157 20.18 2.76 -6.00
N GLN A 158 21.03 2.52 -5.00
CA GLN A 158 20.59 2.02 -3.70
C GLN A 158 20.03 3.16 -2.85
N HIS A 159 18.94 2.95 -2.10
CA HIS A 159 18.29 3.98 -1.25
C HIS A 159 17.71 5.21 -1.97
N TYR A 160 17.80 5.27 -3.30
CA TYR A 160 17.36 6.41 -4.11
C TYR A 160 15.90 6.83 -3.85
N TRP A 161 15.02 5.89 -3.45
CA TRP A 161 13.63 6.20 -3.17
C TRP A 161 13.47 7.08 -1.93
N ASP A 162 14.25 6.82 -0.87
CA ASP A 162 14.21 7.64 0.34
C ASP A 162 14.74 9.05 0.05
N GLU A 163 15.85 9.14 -0.70
CA GLU A 163 16.42 10.40 -1.18
C GLU A 163 15.43 11.18 -2.05
N ARG A 164 14.74 10.50 -2.98
CA ARG A 164 13.68 11.09 -3.78
C ARG A 164 12.56 11.65 -2.91
N MET A 165 12.11 10.88 -1.92
CA MET A 165 11.02 11.32 -1.05
C MET A 165 11.43 12.51 -0.18
N ASP A 166 12.68 12.59 0.28
CA ASP A 166 13.18 13.79 0.96
C ASP A 166 13.21 15.00 0.04
N HIS A 167 13.79 14.84 -1.15
CA HIS A 167 13.88 15.91 -2.14
C HIS A 167 12.51 16.45 -2.56
N VAL A 168 11.55 15.56 -2.86
CA VAL A 168 10.17 15.96 -3.17
C VAL A 168 9.50 16.60 -1.95
N GLY A 169 9.80 16.13 -0.73
CA GLY A 169 9.33 16.75 0.50
C GLY A 169 9.76 18.22 0.62
N ASP A 170 11.00 18.53 0.26
CA ASP A 170 11.51 19.91 0.27
C ASP A 170 10.76 20.80 -0.73
N HIS A 171 10.40 20.28 -1.91
CA HIS A 171 9.61 21.02 -2.89
C HIS A 171 8.19 21.31 -2.39
N LEU A 172 7.55 20.32 -1.75
CA LEU A 172 6.22 20.47 -1.16
C LEU A 172 6.22 21.50 -0.02
N GLU A 173 7.27 21.56 0.79
CA GLU A 173 7.43 22.56 1.84
C GLU A 173 7.67 23.97 1.31
N ARG A 174 8.43 24.10 0.22
CA ARG A 174 8.63 25.38 -0.48
C ARG A 174 7.38 25.85 -1.20
N GLY A 175 6.46 24.94 -1.53
CA GLY A 175 5.26 25.24 -2.31
C GLY A 175 5.57 25.38 -3.80
N ASP A 176 6.57 24.65 -4.28
CA ASP A 176 7.01 24.72 -5.67
C ASP A 176 5.90 24.22 -6.62
N PRO A 177 5.78 24.80 -7.83
CA PRO A 177 4.79 24.36 -8.79
C PRO A 177 5.11 22.95 -9.30
N GLU A 178 4.14 22.04 -9.23
CA GLU A 178 4.27 20.70 -9.80
C GLU A 178 4.35 20.76 -11.34
N GLN A 179 5.30 20.02 -11.89
CA GLN A 179 5.67 19.86 -13.31
C GLN A 179 5.21 18.46 -13.80
N PRO A 180 5.50 18.02 -15.05
CA PRO A 180 4.82 16.86 -15.62
C PRO A 180 5.14 15.54 -14.90
N GLU A 181 4.26 14.57 -15.13
CA GLU A 181 4.22 13.25 -14.48
C GLU A 181 5.58 12.53 -14.45
N ASP A 182 5.92 11.93 -13.29
CA ASP A 182 7.07 11.02 -13.18
C ASP A 182 6.83 9.73 -13.97
N PHE A 183 7.39 9.71 -15.18
CA PHE A 183 7.32 8.58 -16.10
C PHE A 183 7.98 7.32 -15.56
N GLY A 184 9.04 7.44 -14.75
CA GLY A 184 9.73 6.31 -14.12
C GLY A 184 8.81 5.64 -13.09
N LEU A 185 8.22 6.44 -12.20
CA LEU A 185 7.23 6.00 -11.23
C LEU A 185 6.01 5.36 -11.93
N ARG A 186 5.53 5.95 -13.03
CA ARG A 186 4.41 5.38 -13.81
C ARG A 186 4.76 4.01 -14.36
N LYS A 187 5.88 3.89 -15.06
CA LYS A 187 6.32 2.65 -15.71
C LYS A 187 6.46 1.53 -14.68
N TRP A 188 7.06 1.84 -13.54
CA TRP A 188 7.16 0.92 -12.41
C TRP A 188 5.77 0.54 -11.86
N ALA A 189 4.92 1.52 -11.54
CA ALA A 189 3.60 1.25 -10.96
C ALA A 189 2.70 0.40 -11.87
N VAL A 190 2.88 0.46 -13.20
CA VAL A 190 2.23 -0.44 -14.16
C VAL A 190 2.79 -1.86 -14.06
N ARG A 191 4.13 -2.01 -14.02
CA ARG A 191 4.81 -3.32 -13.88
C ARG A 191 4.38 -4.04 -12.62
N GLU A 192 4.32 -3.31 -11.50
CA GLU A 192 3.92 -3.83 -10.19
C GLU A 192 2.40 -3.93 -10.03
N ARG A 193 1.62 -3.65 -11.08
CA ARG A 193 0.15 -3.71 -11.08
C ARG A 193 -0.52 -2.84 -10.00
N LEU A 194 0.14 -1.77 -9.57
CA LEU A 194 -0.41 -0.78 -8.64
C LEU A 194 -1.40 0.15 -9.32
N ILE A 195 -1.19 0.43 -10.61
CA ILE A 195 -2.08 1.25 -11.43
C ILE A 195 -2.52 0.50 -12.70
N ARG A 196 -3.73 0.81 -13.19
CA ARG A 196 -4.32 0.22 -14.39
C ARG A 196 -4.79 1.28 -15.37
N LYS A 197 -4.60 1.02 -16.67
CA LYS A 197 -5.08 1.89 -17.74
C LYS A 197 -6.61 1.85 -17.81
N VAL A 198 -7.24 3.01 -17.81
CA VAL A 198 -8.72 3.17 -17.89
C VAL A 198 -9.17 4.02 -19.08
N GLY A 199 -8.25 4.43 -19.94
CA GLY A 199 -8.54 5.25 -21.11
C GLY A 199 -7.29 5.52 -21.94
N ARG A 200 -7.41 6.33 -23.00
CA ARG A 200 -6.33 6.55 -23.98
C ARG A 200 -5.02 7.03 -23.33
N HIS A 201 -5.11 7.85 -22.29
CA HIS A 201 -3.96 8.38 -21.52
C HIS A 201 -4.25 8.51 -20.02
N ARG A 202 -5.04 7.60 -19.44
CA ARG A 202 -5.44 7.70 -18.03
C ARG A 202 -5.15 6.41 -17.28
N TRP A 203 -4.50 6.54 -16.12
CA TRP A 203 -4.13 5.47 -15.22
C TRP A 203 -4.75 5.73 -13.85
N LEU A 204 -5.21 4.68 -13.16
CA LEU A 204 -5.76 4.78 -11.82
C LEU A 204 -5.22 3.67 -10.92
N LEU A 205 -5.04 3.97 -9.63
CA LEU A 205 -4.69 2.99 -8.61
C LEU A 205 -5.70 1.82 -8.60
N VAL A 206 -5.20 0.59 -8.48
CA VAL A 206 -6.06 -0.60 -8.44
C VAL A 206 -6.98 -0.61 -7.22
N SER A 207 -6.52 -0.04 -6.10
CA SER A 207 -7.33 0.10 -4.87
C SER A 207 -8.60 0.95 -5.06
N GLN A 208 -8.67 1.79 -6.09
CA GLN A 208 -9.88 2.55 -6.44
C GLN A 208 -11.01 1.66 -6.99
N PHE A 209 -10.72 0.45 -7.48
CA PHE A 209 -11.73 -0.47 -8.01
C PHE A 209 -12.25 -1.49 -6.98
N LEU A 210 -11.58 -1.61 -5.83
CA LEU A 210 -11.92 -2.56 -4.76
C LEU A 210 -12.83 -1.98 -3.67
N ARG A 211 -13.30 -0.73 -3.84
CA ARG A 211 -14.24 -0.05 -2.92
C ARG A 211 -15.70 -0.10 -3.40
N ILE A 212 -16.06 -1.08 -4.23
CA ILE A 212 -17.44 -1.32 -4.70
C ILE A 212 -18.01 -2.51 -3.95
#